data_AF-A0A6L8VL81-F1
#
_entry.id   AF-A0A6L8VL81-F1
#
_cell.length_a   1.000
_cell.length_b   1.000
_cell.length_c   1.000
_cell.angle_alpha   90.00
_cell.angle_beta   90.00
_cell.angle_gamma   90.00
#
_symmetry.space_group_name_H-M   'P 1'
#
loop_
_entity.id
_entity.type
_entity.pdbx_description
1 polymer ?
#
loop_
_entity_poly.entity_id
_entity_poly.type
_entity_poly.pdbx_seq_one_letter_code
_entity_poly.pdbx_strand_id
1 'polypeptide(L)'
;MQPQRPQAGQWVLILDWFDRLVPEVGNGAAAEDLERLRMMAGGSQGARPKFVAQLSEDGALLRGDRLPWQLGWRHVLVKRRALSDPAGAVEAEAAYSSMSRAAGITMAPVQVMRANSEEPFFVADRFDRAGAARLHMQTVAALLDVDFRTATLDYIELLKVVRLMTRDYRAVEEMFRRMIFNARSLNRDDHLKNHAFLMDRTGRWPRSEMRRTAVIHD
;
A
#
# COMPACT_ATOMS: atom_id res chain seq x y z
N MET A 1 32.91 22.52 -3.80
CA MET A 1 32.61 21.12 -3.38
C MET A 1 31.55 20.58 -4.32
N GLN A 2 31.91 19.62 -5.18
CA GLN A 2 30.92 18.90 -5.98
C GLN A 2 30.04 18.07 -5.03
N PRO A 3 28.71 18.03 -5.21
CA PRO A 3 27.88 17.10 -4.45
C PRO A 3 28.32 15.68 -4.81
N GLN A 4 28.75 14.91 -3.81
CA GLN A 4 29.10 13.51 -3.98
C GLN A 4 27.91 12.79 -4.64
N ARG A 5 28.19 12.05 -5.72
CA ARG A 5 27.20 11.16 -6.35
C ARG A 5 26.67 10.19 -5.27
N PRO A 6 25.35 9.97 -5.17
CA PRO A 6 24.81 8.97 -4.25
C PRO A 6 25.38 7.59 -4.61
N GLN A 7 25.82 6.84 -3.60
CA GLN A 7 26.30 5.47 -3.78
C GLN A 7 25.13 4.56 -4.17
N ALA A 8 25.27 3.83 -5.28
CA ALA A 8 24.35 2.79 -5.67
C ALA A 8 24.27 1.72 -4.56
N GLY A 9 23.05 1.30 -4.19
CA GLY A 9 22.83 0.20 -3.23
C GLY A 9 22.32 0.59 -1.84
N GLN A 10 22.04 1.87 -1.56
CA GLN A 10 21.48 2.27 -0.26
C GLN A 10 20.12 1.62 0.04
N TRP A 11 19.32 1.34 -1.00
CA TRP A 11 18.05 0.63 -0.85
C TRP A 11 18.24 -0.84 -0.45
N VAL A 12 19.27 -1.50 -0.99
CA VAL A 12 19.61 -2.89 -0.66
C VAL A 12 19.93 -3.01 0.84
N LEU A 13 20.70 -2.07 1.39
CA LEU A 13 21.01 -2.05 2.83
C LEU A 13 19.75 -1.93 3.71
N ILE A 14 18.77 -1.12 3.30
CA ILE A 14 17.52 -0.94 4.05
C ILE A 14 16.65 -2.19 3.94
N LEU A 15 16.52 -2.77 2.76
CA LEU A 15 15.73 -3.99 2.57
C LEU A 15 16.38 -5.20 3.27
N ASP A 16 17.70 -5.37 3.16
CA ASP A 16 18.43 -6.44 3.87
C ASP A 16 18.31 -6.31 5.39
N TRP A 17 18.42 -5.09 5.92
CA TRP A 17 18.19 -4.84 7.35
C TRP A 17 16.77 -5.25 7.75
N PHE A 18 15.76 -4.84 6.99
CA PHE A 18 14.38 -5.17 7.28
C PHE A 18 14.10 -6.67 7.15
N ASP A 19 14.69 -7.33 6.14
CA ASP A 19 14.57 -8.76 5.91
C ASP A 19 15.07 -9.59 7.09
N ARG A 20 16.25 -9.24 7.62
CA ARG A 20 16.83 -9.90 8.80
C ARG A 20 16.00 -9.70 10.05
N LEU A 21 15.34 -8.55 10.19
CA LEU A 21 14.58 -8.21 11.38
C LEU A 21 13.26 -8.99 11.48
N VAL A 22 12.60 -9.30 10.36
CA VAL A 22 11.29 -9.98 10.35
C VAL A 22 11.25 -11.28 11.18
N PRO A 23 12.19 -12.23 11.06
CA PRO A 23 12.21 -13.42 11.92
C PRO A 23 12.57 -13.14 13.39
N GLU A 24 13.22 -12.00 13.69
CA GLU A 24 13.71 -11.68 15.04
C GLU A 24 12.68 -10.95 15.91
N VAL A 25 11.69 -10.28 15.32
CA VAL A 25 10.66 -9.54 16.08
C VAL A 25 9.90 -10.46 17.06
N GLY A 26 9.69 -11.73 16.71
CA GLY A 26 9.07 -12.73 17.61
C GLY A 26 10.04 -13.36 18.62
N ASN A 27 11.35 -13.21 18.41
CA ASN A 27 12.41 -13.92 19.13
C ASN A 27 13.31 -13.00 19.97
N GLY A 28 12.94 -11.73 20.13
CA GLY A 28 13.68 -10.76 20.94
C GLY A 28 14.69 -9.92 20.16
N ALA A 29 14.23 -9.23 19.12
CA ALA A 29 15.03 -8.24 18.38
C ALA A 29 15.63 -7.16 19.30
N ALA A 30 16.80 -6.62 18.91
CA ALA A 30 17.47 -5.56 19.64
C ALA A 30 16.61 -4.30 19.75
N ALA A 31 16.74 -3.57 20.87
CA ALA A 31 15.94 -2.37 21.13
C ALA A 31 16.12 -1.28 20.05
N GLU A 32 17.33 -1.13 19.51
CA GLU A 32 17.62 -0.21 18.41
C GLU A 32 16.87 -0.58 17.12
N ASP A 33 16.80 -1.87 16.79
CA ASP A 33 16.10 -2.35 15.61
C ASP A 33 14.58 -2.22 15.74
N LEU A 34 14.05 -2.46 16.94
CA LEU A 34 12.63 -2.22 17.25
C LEU A 34 12.27 -0.74 17.15
N GLU A 35 13.14 0.16 17.63
CA GLU A 35 12.92 1.60 17.53
C GLU A 35 12.99 2.07 16.07
N ARG A 36 13.97 1.57 15.30
CA ARG A 36 14.08 1.84 13.87
C ARG A 36 12.87 1.30 13.08
N LEU A 37 12.39 0.11 13.43
CA LEU A 37 11.15 -0.45 12.87
C LEU A 37 9.95 0.41 13.22
N ARG A 38 9.80 0.84 14.48
CA ARG A 38 8.72 1.73 14.92
C ARG A 38 8.73 3.06 14.18
N MET A 39 9.91 3.59 13.85
CA MET A 39 10.04 4.80 13.02
C MET A 39 9.58 4.57 11.57
N MET A 40 9.82 3.37 11.00
CA MET A 40 9.53 3.05 9.60
C MET A 40 8.14 2.42 9.37
N ALA A 41 7.58 1.71 10.34
CA ALA A 41 6.35 0.91 10.19
C ALA A 41 5.08 1.74 9.93
N GLY A 42 5.14 3.07 10.03
CA GLY A 42 4.16 3.97 9.44
C GLY A 42 2.70 3.70 9.76
N GLY A 43 2.37 3.20 10.96
CA GLY A 43 1.00 2.94 11.40
C GLY A 43 0.18 2.01 10.49
N SER A 44 0.82 1.27 9.58
CA SER A 44 0.11 0.51 8.55
C SER A 44 -0.43 -0.80 9.12
N GLN A 45 -1.75 -0.92 9.14
CA GLN A 45 -2.50 -2.09 9.61
C GLN A 45 -2.38 -3.28 8.64
N GLY A 46 -2.37 -4.51 9.16
CA GLY A 46 -2.47 -5.78 8.42
C GLY A 46 -1.41 -6.82 8.81
N ALA A 47 -1.61 -8.09 8.42
CA ALA A 47 -0.86 -9.23 8.96
C ALA A 47 0.60 -9.34 8.46
N ARG A 48 0.91 -8.80 7.28
CA ARG A 48 2.24 -8.88 6.66
C ARG A 48 3.21 -7.81 7.17
N PRO A 49 4.51 -8.12 7.32
CA PRO A 49 5.53 -7.12 7.64
C PRO A 49 5.58 -6.04 6.56
N LYS A 50 5.51 -4.78 6.98
CA LYS A 50 5.45 -3.63 6.08
C LYS A 50 6.00 -2.37 6.73
N PHE A 51 6.50 -1.47 5.90
CA PHE A 51 6.98 -0.16 6.32
C PHE A 51 6.77 0.89 5.23
N VAL A 52 6.81 2.17 5.60
CA VAL A 52 6.70 3.30 4.68
C VAL A 52 8.06 3.96 4.48
N ALA A 53 8.31 4.41 3.27
CA ALA A 53 9.56 5.06 2.88
C ALA A 53 9.35 6.09 1.78
N GLN A 54 10.40 6.82 1.45
CA GLN A 54 10.50 7.55 0.20
C GLN A 54 11.49 6.84 -0.73
N LEU A 55 11.08 6.65 -1.97
CA LEU A 55 11.86 6.03 -3.04
C LEU A 55 12.19 7.09 -4.09
N SER A 56 13.43 7.13 -4.57
CA SER A 56 13.81 8.01 -5.66
C SER A 56 13.08 7.62 -6.96
N GLU A 57 12.91 8.58 -7.86
CA GLU A 57 12.18 8.40 -9.12
C GLU A 57 12.79 7.31 -10.00
N ASP A 58 14.12 7.22 -10.03
CA ASP A 58 14.88 6.15 -10.70
C ASP A 58 14.84 4.79 -9.98
N GLY A 59 14.21 4.72 -8.80
CA GLY A 59 14.12 3.51 -7.98
C GLY A 59 15.43 3.11 -7.28
N ALA A 60 16.49 3.94 -7.36
CA ALA A 60 17.82 3.59 -6.90
C ALA A 60 18.10 3.89 -5.42
N LEU A 61 17.25 4.62 -4.71
CA LEU A 61 17.47 5.02 -3.32
C LEU A 61 16.18 4.93 -2.49
N LEU A 62 16.27 4.31 -1.31
CA LEU A 62 15.24 4.33 -0.27
C LEU A 62 15.71 5.20 0.90
N ARG A 63 14.78 5.96 1.49
CA ARG A 63 15.02 6.73 2.71
C ARG A 63 13.77 6.76 3.58
N GLY A 64 13.92 7.18 4.85
CA GLY A 64 12.79 7.23 5.79
C GLY A 64 11.67 8.15 5.33
N ASP A 65 10.40 7.73 5.53
CA ASP A 65 9.20 8.49 5.14
C ASP A 65 9.09 9.86 5.82
N ARG A 66 9.69 10.02 7.02
CA ARG A 66 9.65 11.24 7.83
C ARG A 66 10.58 12.35 7.36
N LEU A 67 11.50 12.06 6.44
CA LEU A 67 12.36 13.10 5.87
C LEU A 67 11.52 14.08 5.04
N PRO A 68 11.90 15.36 4.94
CA PRO A 68 11.19 16.30 4.07
C PRO A 68 11.11 15.76 2.64
N TRP A 69 9.90 15.76 2.07
CA TRP A 69 9.69 15.38 0.68
C TRP A 69 10.45 16.33 -0.25
N GLN A 70 11.02 15.79 -1.32
CA GLN A 70 11.75 16.55 -2.34
C GLN A 70 11.28 16.09 -3.73
N LEU A 71 11.36 16.99 -4.71
CA LEU A 71 11.10 16.62 -6.11
C LEU A 71 12.02 15.47 -6.54
N GLY A 72 11.48 14.53 -7.33
CA GLY A 72 12.18 13.29 -7.70
C GLY A 72 12.10 12.19 -6.64
N TRP A 73 11.28 12.36 -5.60
CA TRP A 73 10.98 11.31 -4.60
C TRP A 73 9.49 11.01 -4.58
N ARG A 74 9.14 9.75 -4.34
CA ARG A 74 7.77 9.29 -4.15
C ARG A 74 7.62 8.55 -2.83
N HIS A 75 6.48 8.73 -2.18
CA HIS A 75 6.16 8.00 -0.96
C HIS A 75 5.68 6.59 -1.33
N VAL A 76 6.24 5.57 -0.68
CA VAL A 76 5.94 4.17 -0.95
C VAL A 76 5.61 3.40 0.31
N LEU A 77 4.77 2.37 0.17
CA LEU A 77 4.59 1.28 1.12
C LEU A 77 5.38 0.08 0.60
N VAL A 78 6.28 -0.43 1.43
CA VAL A 78 7.05 -1.64 1.16
C VAL A 78 6.47 -2.76 2.00
N LYS A 79 6.12 -3.88 1.37
CA LYS A 79 5.63 -5.09 2.02
C LYS A 79 6.59 -6.25 1.76
N ARG A 80 6.71 -7.12 2.76
CA ARG A 80 7.35 -8.41 2.63
C ARG A 80 6.32 -9.51 2.81
N ARG A 81 6.56 -10.67 2.20
CA ARG A 81 5.85 -11.90 2.50
C ARG A 81 5.96 -12.25 4.00
N ALA A 82 4.85 -12.66 4.62
CA ALA A 82 4.90 -13.24 5.96
C ALA A 82 5.51 -14.64 5.93
N LEU A 83 6.11 -15.10 7.03
CA LEU A 83 6.73 -16.43 7.07
C LEU A 83 5.73 -17.57 6.78
N SER A 84 4.44 -17.34 7.08
CA SER A 84 3.33 -18.28 6.83
C SER A 84 2.76 -18.25 5.42
N ASP A 85 3.08 -17.21 4.62
CA ASP A 85 2.59 -17.10 3.25
C ASP A 85 3.35 -18.06 2.31
N PRO A 86 2.73 -18.58 1.25
CA PRO A 86 3.43 -19.39 0.25
C PRO A 86 4.47 -18.56 -0.52
N ALA A 87 5.55 -19.23 -0.97
CA ALA A 87 6.51 -18.62 -1.90
C ALA A 87 5.78 -18.10 -3.17
N GLY A 88 6.21 -16.96 -3.68
CA GLY A 88 5.58 -16.31 -4.83
C GLY A 88 4.39 -15.38 -4.50
N ALA A 89 4.06 -15.19 -3.21
CA ALA A 89 2.94 -14.32 -2.81
C ALA A 89 3.11 -12.86 -3.25
N VAL A 90 4.35 -12.34 -3.26
CA VAL A 90 4.67 -10.98 -3.71
C VAL A 90 4.49 -10.84 -5.22
N GLU A 91 4.96 -11.82 -5.99
CA GLU A 91 4.78 -11.90 -7.44
C GLU A 91 3.30 -12.02 -7.81
N ALA A 92 2.54 -12.82 -7.06
CA ALA A 92 1.09 -12.93 -7.22
C ALA A 92 0.39 -11.57 -6.98
N GLU A 93 0.80 -10.82 -5.94
CA GLU A 93 0.29 -9.48 -5.67
C GLU A 93 0.63 -8.50 -6.81
N ALA A 94 1.85 -8.56 -7.37
CA ALA A 94 2.26 -7.77 -8.52
C ALA A 94 1.49 -8.13 -9.81
N ALA A 95 1.29 -9.42 -10.06
CA ALA A 95 0.51 -9.91 -11.19
C ALA A 95 -0.94 -9.44 -11.10
N TYR A 96 -1.56 -9.52 -9.93
CA TYR A 96 -2.92 -9.03 -9.70
C TYR A 96 -3.05 -7.53 -9.94
N SER A 97 -2.09 -6.72 -9.46
CA SER A 97 -2.09 -5.27 -9.73
C SER A 97 -2.03 -4.99 -11.22
N SER A 98 -1.15 -5.71 -11.94
CA SER A 98 -0.98 -5.58 -13.38
C SER A 98 -2.24 -5.98 -14.15
N MET A 99 -2.86 -7.10 -13.80
CA MET A 99 -4.13 -7.56 -14.39
C MET A 99 -5.28 -6.60 -14.09
N SER A 100 -5.35 -6.06 -12.87
CA SER A 100 -6.37 -5.06 -12.50
C SER A 100 -6.27 -3.81 -13.37
N ARG A 101 -5.03 -3.31 -13.57
CA ARG A 101 -4.78 -2.16 -14.47
C ARG A 101 -5.16 -2.46 -15.91
N ALA A 102 -4.80 -3.65 -16.41
CA ALA A 102 -5.18 -4.10 -17.75
C ALA A 102 -6.70 -4.20 -17.91
N ALA A 103 -7.43 -4.51 -16.83
CA ALA A 103 -8.89 -4.54 -16.81
C ALA A 103 -9.53 -3.13 -16.71
N GLY A 104 -8.76 -2.04 -16.64
CA GLY A 104 -9.28 -0.68 -16.51
C GLY A 104 -9.65 -0.29 -15.08
N ILE A 105 -9.08 -0.97 -14.07
CA ILE A 105 -9.20 -0.60 -12.66
C ILE A 105 -8.04 0.31 -12.29
N THR A 106 -8.36 1.44 -11.64
CA THR A 106 -7.33 2.35 -11.16
C THR A 106 -6.59 1.76 -9.96
N MET A 107 -5.30 1.50 -10.13
CA MET A 107 -4.41 0.97 -9.10
C MET A 107 -3.22 1.90 -8.90
N ALA A 108 -2.69 1.96 -7.68
CA ALA A 108 -1.41 2.62 -7.44
C ALA A 108 -0.31 1.95 -8.27
N PRO A 109 0.70 2.70 -8.75
CA PRO A 109 1.92 2.11 -9.29
C PRO A 109 2.54 1.14 -8.29
N VAL A 110 2.99 -0.01 -8.81
CA VAL A 110 3.65 -1.05 -8.01
C VAL A 110 4.91 -1.52 -8.73
N GLN A 111 5.87 -2.03 -7.96
CA GLN A 111 7.06 -2.70 -8.46
C GLN A 111 7.53 -3.77 -7.47
N VAL A 112 8.29 -4.75 -7.96
CA VAL A 112 8.94 -5.75 -7.14
C VAL A 112 10.42 -5.40 -7.03
N MET A 113 10.93 -5.35 -5.80
CA MET A 113 12.35 -5.11 -5.50
C MET A 113 12.94 -6.34 -4.81
N ARG A 114 14.21 -6.66 -5.06
CA ARG A 114 14.92 -7.78 -4.43
C ARG A 114 16.16 -7.25 -3.76
N ALA A 115 16.37 -7.56 -2.49
CA ALA A 115 17.57 -7.14 -1.77
C ALA A 115 18.74 -8.09 -2.13
N ASN A 116 19.76 -8.19 -1.26
CA ASN A 116 20.72 -9.30 -1.41
C ASN A 116 20.11 -10.64 -1.00
N SER A 117 19.03 -10.61 -0.21
CA SER A 117 18.20 -11.79 -0.03
C SER A 117 17.34 -12.06 -1.27
N GLU A 118 17.17 -13.34 -1.58
CA GLU A 118 16.32 -13.81 -2.68
C GLU A 118 14.82 -13.55 -2.44
N GLU A 119 14.41 -13.07 -1.27
CA GLU A 119 13.01 -12.78 -0.98
C GLU A 119 12.60 -11.44 -1.61
N PRO A 120 11.55 -11.42 -2.45
CA PRO A 120 11.06 -10.21 -3.07
C PRO A 120 10.28 -9.32 -2.10
N PHE A 121 10.34 -8.01 -2.34
CA PHE A 121 9.56 -6.98 -1.68
C PHE A 121 8.55 -6.39 -2.66
N PHE A 122 7.30 -6.29 -2.21
CA PHE A 122 6.26 -5.59 -2.95
C PHE A 122 6.28 -4.10 -2.58
N VAL A 123 6.48 -3.23 -3.56
CA VAL A 123 6.53 -1.78 -3.35
C VAL A 123 5.37 -1.14 -4.09
N ALA A 124 4.53 -0.42 -3.35
CA ALA A 124 3.39 0.30 -3.88
C ALA A 124 3.47 1.79 -3.56
N ASP A 125 3.17 2.64 -4.53
CA ASP A 125 3.08 4.07 -4.30
C ASP A 125 1.92 4.41 -3.37
N ARG A 126 2.17 5.33 -2.45
CA ARG A 126 1.15 5.82 -1.53
C ARG A 126 0.25 6.80 -2.24
N PHE A 127 -1.01 6.40 -2.46
CA PHE A 127 -2.02 7.27 -3.04
C PHE A 127 -2.57 8.34 -2.07
N ASP A 128 -2.29 8.23 -0.75
CA ASP A 128 -2.67 9.25 0.25
C ASP A 128 -1.65 10.42 0.33
N ARG A 129 -0.76 10.53 -0.65
CA ARG A 129 0.33 11.51 -0.69
C ARG A 129 0.29 12.29 -2.00
N ALA A 130 0.43 13.60 -1.91
CA ALA A 130 0.55 14.53 -3.03
C ALA A 130 1.76 15.45 -2.81
N GLY A 131 2.93 15.00 -3.26
CA GLY A 131 4.21 15.61 -2.89
C GLY A 131 4.40 15.60 -1.37
N ALA A 132 4.69 16.77 -0.78
CA ALA A 132 4.80 16.93 0.66
C ALA A 132 3.45 16.87 1.41
N ALA A 133 2.31 17.00 0.71
CA ALA A 133 1.00 16.98 1.33
C ALA A 133 0.51 15.55 1.59
N ARG A 134 -0.19 15.37 2.72
CA ARG A 134 -0.94 14.15 3.03
C ARG A 134 -2.43 14.43 2.83
N LEU A 135 -3.10 13.56 2.07
CA LEU A 135 -4.54 13.58 1.90
C LEU A 135 -5.19 12.85 3.08
N HIS A 136 -6.35 13.32 3.53
CA HIS A 136 -7.13 12.59 4.52
C HIS A 136 -7.68 11.33 3.86
N MET A 137 -7.55 10.18 4.51
CA MET A 137 -7.97 8.89 3.98
C MET A 137 -8.85 8.19 5.01
N GLN A 138 -10.00 7.68 4.57
CA GLN A 138 -10.91 6.92 5.42
C GLN A 138 -11.39 5.67 4.70
N THR A 139 -11.26 4.52 5.35
CA THR A 139 -11.76 3.25 4.82
C THR A 139 -13.29 3.20 4.92
N VAL A 140 -13.93 2.34 4.12
CA VAL A 140 -15.39 2.13 4.22
C VAL A 140 -15.75 1.58 5.60
N ALA A 141 -14.93 0.68 6.16
CA ALA A 141 -15.13 0.19 7.52
C ALA A 141 -15.14 1.32 8.56
N ALA A 142 -14.18 2.25 8.48
CA ALA A 142 -14.10 3.40 9.38
C ALA A 142 -15.19 4.45 9.12
N LEU A 143 -15.72 4.52 7.89
CA LEU A 143 -16.84 5.41 7.55
C LEU A 143 -18.16 4.91 8.12
N LEU A 144 -18.37 3.59 8.10
CA LEU A 144 -19.59 2.94 8.57
C LEU A 144 -19.56 2.58 10.06
N ASP A 145 -18.42 2.81 10.73
CA ASP A 145 -18.16 2.41 12.12
C ASP A 145 -18.43 0.92 12.36
N VAL A 146 -17.92 0.09 11.45
CA VAL A 146 -18.11 -1.37 11.50
C VAL A 146 -16.78 -2.10 11.67
N ASP A 147 -16.82 -3.18 12.45
CA ASP A 147 -15.69 -4.10 12.54
C ASP A 147 -15.57 -4.90 11.23
N PHE A 148 -14.49 -4.65 10.49
CA PHE A 148 -14.23 -5.30 9.21
C PHE A 148 -14.05 -6.83 9.31
N ARG A 149 -13.84 -7.38 10.52
CA ARG A 149 -13.72 -8.83 10.75
C ARG A 149 -15.07 -9.52 10.85
N THR A 150 -16.13 -8.80 11.21
CA THR A 150 -17.46 -9.36 11.50
C THR A 150 -18.55 -8.81 10.58
N ALA A 151 -18.36 -7.60 10.05
CA ALA A 151 -19.30 -6.97 9.14
C ALA A 151 -19.10 -7.49 7.70
N THR A 152 -20.14 -8.13 7.17
CA THR A 152 -20.28 -8.42 5.74
C THR A 152 -21.19 -7.37 5.13
N LEU A 153 -20.61 -6.45 4.36
CA LEU A 153 -21.37 -5.57 3.48
C LEU A 153 -21.34 -6.17 2.09
N ASP A 154 -22.50 -6.30 1.45
CA ASP A 154 -22.53 -6.79 0.08
C ASP A 154 -22.08 -5.69 -0.91
N TYR A 155 -21.83 -6.08 -2.16
CA TYR A 155 -21.42 -5.12 -3.18
C TYR A 155 -22.54 -4.14 -3.56
N ILE A 156 -23.82 -4.48 -3.37
CA ILE A 156 -24.94 -3.58 -3.68
C ILE A 156 -24.90 -2.39 -2.71
N GLU A 157 -24.70 -2.66 -1.43
CA GLU A 157 -24.51 -1.67 -0.38
C GLU A 157 -23.23 -0.87 -0.59
N LEU A 158 -22.12 -1.53 -0.94
CA LEU A 158 -20.86 -0.84 -1.25
C LEU A 158 -21.03 0.15 -2.41
N LEU A 159 -21.73 -0.25 -3.48
CA LEU A 159 -22.02 0.63 -4.62
C LEU A 159 -22.89 1.83 -4.21
N LYS A 160 -23.85 1.64 -3.31
CA LYS A 160 -24.64 2.76 -2.73
C LYS A 160 -23.78 3.71 -1.92
N VAL A 161 -22.87 3.20 -1.09
CA VAL A 161 -21.92 4.02 -0.32
C VAL A 161 -21.00 4.81 -1.26
N VAL A 162 -20.43 4.16 -2.27
CA VAL A 162 -19.59 4.83 -3.28
C VAL A 162 -20.36 5.93 -3.99
N ARG A 163 -21.62 5.65 -4.38
CA ARG A 163 -22.49 6.64 -5.02
C ARG A 163 -22.74 7.84 -4.13
N LEU A 164 -23.04 7.61 -2.85
CA LEU A 164 -23.33 8.66 -1.87
C LEU A 164 -22.10 9.55 -1.62
N MET A 165 -20.93 8.95 -1.43
CA MET A 165 -19.69 9.64 -1.08
C MET A 165 -19.11 10.44 -2.24
N THR A 166 -19.12 9.85 -3.45
CA THR A 166 -18.46 10.46 -4.62
C THR A 166 -19.40 11.36 -5.42
N ARG A 167 -20.70 11.10 -5.37
CA ARG A 167 -21.73 11.71 -6.24
C ARG A 167 -21.37 11.62 -7.73
N ASP A 168 -20.66 10.55 -8.11
CA ASP A 168 -20.14 10.34 -9.46
C ASP A 168 -20.43 8.90 -9.93
N TYR A 169 -21.08 8.76 -11.09
CA TYR A 169 -21.37 7.42 -11.65
C TYR A 169 -20.10 6.69 -12.10
N ARG A 170 -19.04 7.42 -12.46
CA ARG A 170 -17.77 6.81 -12.90
C ARG A 170 -17.10 6.04 -11.77
N ALA A 171 -17.21 6.53 -10.53
CA ALA A 171 -16.70 5.82 -9.35
C ALA A 171 -17.50 4.55 -9.06
N VAL A 172 -18.82 4.57 -9.27
CA VAL A 172 -19.69 3.40 -9.13
C VAL A 172 -19.35 2.35 -10.20
N GLU A 173 -19.15 2.78 -11.45
CA GLU A 173 -18.73 1.91 -12.54
C GLU A 173 -17.37 1.26 -12.27
N GLU A 174 -16.40 2.03 -11.76
CA GLU A 174 -15.11 1.49 -11.38
C GLU A 174 -15.24 0.46 -10.24
N MET A 175 -16.05 0.73 -9.21
CA MET A 175 -16.28 -0.23 -8.13
C MET A 175 -16.98 -1.50 -8.63
N PHE A 176 -17.93 -1.37 -9.55
CA PHE A 176 -18.57 -2.52 -10.20
C PHE A 176 -17.58 -3.34 -11.02
N ARG A 177 -16.66 -2.69 -11.74
CA ARG A 177 -15.55 -3.34 -12.44
C ARG A 177 -14.63 -4.09 -11.47
N ARG A 178 -14.30 -3.49 -10.31
CA ARG A 178 -13.52 -4.13 -9.24
C ARG A 178 -14.22 -5.38 -8.70
N MET A 179 -15.54 -5.31 -8.46
CA MET A 179 -16.34 -6.45 -8.05
C MET A 179 -16.23 -7.62 -9.04
N ILE A 180 -16.46 -7.35 -10.33
CA ILE A 180 -16.38 -8.37 -11.38
C ILE A 180 -14.97 -8.95 -11.44
N PHE A 181 -13.94 -8.10 -11.39
CA PHE A 181 -12.55 -8.54 -11.42
C PHE A 181 -12.22 -9.42 -10.22
N ASN A 182 -12.59 -9.02 -9.00
CA ASN A 182 -12.39 -9.83 -7.79
C ASN A 182 -13.04 -11.21 -7.92
N ALA A 183 -14.28 -11.26 -8.42
CA ALA A 183 -14.98 -12.53 -8.63
C ALA A 183 -14.27 -13.42 -9.67
N ARG A 184 -13.78 -12.83 -10.77
CA ARG A 184 -13.07 -13.57 -11.84
C ARG A 184 -11.65 -13.99 -11.44
N SER A 185 -10.96 -13.19 -10.65
CA SER A 185 -9.64 -13.50 -10.12
C SER A 185 -9.67 -14.39 -8.88
N LEU A 186 -10.87 -14.80 -8.43
CA LEU A 186 -11.09 -15.56 -7.20
C LEU A 186 -10.49 -14.89 -5.96
N ASN A 187 -10.43 -13.56 -5.95
CA ASN A 187 -9.98 -12.82 -4.78
C ASN A 187 -11.10 -12.81 -3.74
N ARG A 188 -10.93 -13.63 -2.69
CA ARG A 188 -11.89 -13.78 -1.59
C ARG A 188 -11.63 -12.83 -0.43
N ASP A 189 -10.53 -12.09 -0.48
CA ASP A 189 -10.11 -11.20 0.59
C ASP A 189 -10.39 -9.73 0.22
N ASP A 190 -11.66 -9.44 -0.08
CA ASP A 190 -12.12 -8.09 -0.44
C ASP A 190 -13.06 -7.51 0.63
N HIS A 191 -12.53 -7.30 1.82
CA HIS A 191 -13.26 -6.72 2.94
C HIS A 191 -13.25 -5.18 2.94
N LEU A 192 -14.11 -4.57 3.75
CA LEU A 192 -14.34 -3.12 3.79
C LEU A 192 -13.11 -2.24 4.08
N LYS A 193 -12.05 -2.76 4.73
CA LYS A 193 -10.80 -2.00 4.91
C LYS A 193 -9.98 -1.84 3.62
N ASN A 194 -10.27 -2.62 2.58
CA ASN A 194 -9.61 -2.54 1.27
C ASN A 194 -10.08 -1.37 0.42
N HIS A 195 -11.17 -0.74 0.84
CA HIS A 195 -11.85 0.32 0.11
C HIS A 195 -11.70 1.61 0.91
N ALA A 196 -11.09 2.64 0.32
CA ALA A 196 -10.93 3.94 0.97
C ALA A 196 -11.28 5.11 0.06
N PHE A 197 -11.74 6.18 0.69
CA PHE A 197 -11.96 7.47 0.05
C PHE A 197 -10.86 8.45 0.47
N LEU A 198 -10.46 9.33 -0.44
CA LEU A 198 -9.52 10.42 -0.20
C LEU A 198 -10.26 11.75 -0.11
N MET A 199 -9.86 12.59 0.84
CA MET A 199 -10.36 13.95 1.01
C MET A 199 -9.18 14.93 0.96
N ASP A 200 -9.34 15.98 0.16
CA ASP A 200 -8.37 17.06 0.09
C ASP A 200 -8.48 18.01 1.29
N ARG A 201 -7.57 18.98 1.37
CA ARG A 201 -7.53 19.96 2.48
C ARG A 201 -8.74 20.90 2.53
N THR A 202 -9.55 20.94 1.47
CA THR A 202 -10.78 21.75 1.40
C THR A 202 -12.01 21.00 1.91
N GLY A 203 -11.83 19.77 2.40
CA GLY A 203 -12.91 18.92 2.86
C GLY A 203 -13.68 18.26 1.71
N ARG A 204 -13.18 18.36 0.48
CA ARG A 204 -13.83 17.78 -0.71
C ARG A 204 -13.23 16.41 -0.96
N TRP A 205 -14.11 15.42 -1.12
CA TRP A 205 -13.76 14.14 -1.72
C TRP A 205 -13.57 14.39 -3.21
N PRO A 206 -12.37 14.22 -3.79
CA PRO A 206 -12.18 14.39 -5.22
C PRO A 206 -13.11 13.43 -5.97
N ARG A 207 -13.86 13.98 -6.93
CA ARG A 207 -14.85 13.24 -7.72
C ARG A 207 -14.14 12.20 -8.58
N SER A 208 -13.94 10.99 -8.04
CA SER A 208 -13.44 9.74 -8.66
C SER A 208 -12.52 8.92 -7.74
N GLU A 209 -12.10 9.44 -6.59
CA GLU A 209 -10.97 8.85 -5.85
C GLU A 209 -11.38 7.85 -4.77
N MET A 210 -12.10 6.81 -5.18
CA MET A 210 -12.09 5.57 -4.39
C MET A 210 -10.78 4.84 -4.70
N ARG A 211 -9.95 4.60 -3.69
CA ARG A 211 -8.68 3.89 -3.85
C ARG A 211 -8.73 2.56 -3.14
N ARG A 212 -8.01 1.58 -3.69
CA ARG A 212 -7.83 0.28 -3.06
C ARG A 212 -6.62 0.35 -2.13
N THR A 213 -6.78 0.05 -0.85
CA THR A 213 -5.72 0.17 0.18
C THR A 213 -4.77 -1.04 0.19
N ALA A 214 -5.20 -2.19 -0.34
CA ALA A 214 -4.38 -3.41 -0.44
C ALA A 214 -4.70 -4.19 -1.72
N VAL A 215 -3.68 -4.83 -2.30
CA VAL A 215 -3.78 -5.44 -3.63
C VAL A 215 -4.27 -6.89 -3.52
N ILE A 216 -3.72 -7.72 -2.62
CA ILE A 216 -4.30 -9.02 -2.20
C ILE A 216 -3.76 -9.40 -0.81
N HIS A 217 -4.58 -10.04 0.03
CA HIS A 217 -4.24 -10.70 1.30
C HIS A 217 -3.87 -9.78 2.47
N ASP A 218 -4.76 -9.73 3.45
CA ASP A 218 -4.57 -9.11 4.76
C ASP A 218 -5.24 -9.91 5.90
#